data_AF-K5CXE0-F1
#
_entry.id   AF-K5CXE0-F1
#
_cell.length_a   1.000
_cell.length_b   1.000
_cell.length_c   1.000
_cell.angle_alpha   90.00
_cell.angle_beta   90.00
_cell.angle_gamma   90.00
#
_symmetry.space_group_name_H-M   'P 1'
#
loop_
_entity.id
_entity.type
_entity.pdbx_description
1 polymer ?
#
loop_
_entity_poly.entity_id
_entity_poly.type
_entity_poly.pdbx_seq_one_letter_code
_entity_poly.pdbx_strand_id
1 'polypeptide(L)'
;MLTFLWLCLREIRNGNAELIHARSYIPAAVAMVAGRLTGIPFIFDMRALWPEELLTAGRLKRGSWVHKAIVWAERHCLKRAAAVVSLTDAAVVYLQRTYPEELRDQRIVVIPTCANLDRFIPSPGQRSGPPIYSCIGTVMSGWFRTDWLREFFAVVAEQAPSAEFEIVTRDDPQQVRDAVDPDGLLGNRLTVFPRAPEEMPATLQRHTASAMFFTQGLSKLGSSPTRMGEILGCGIPVVANEGVGDVAAMMESRGVGVLAPDASREAMLATWNELKKLLLDSALPMRCQTAAEEVFSLHSGTAKYREIYKRILASAG
;
A
#
# COMPACT_ATOMS: atom_id res chain seq x y z
N MET A 1 4.67 26.13 4.98
CA MET A 1 3.69 26.05 6.10
C MET A 1 2.89 27.34 6.28
N LEU A 2 3.52 28.52 6.36
CA LEU A 2 2.80 29.79 6.55
C LEU A 2 1.75 30.08 5.47
N THR A 3 2.09 29.87 4.19
CA THR A 3 1.14 30.02 3.07
C THR A 3 -0.05 29.05 3.20
N PHE A 4 0.21 27.80 3.60
CA PHE A 4 -0.86 26.81 3.81
C PHE A 4 -1.77 27.22 4.96
N LEU A 5 -1.21 27.70 6.07
CA LEU A 5 -1.98 28.19 7.20
C LEU A 5 -2.82 29.41 6.82
N TRP A 6 -2.25 30.37 6.09
CA TRP A 6 -2.97 31.54 5.62
C TRP A 6 -4.13 31.17 4.69
N LEU A 7 -3.90 30.30 3.71
CA LEU A 7 -4.95 29.81 2.81
C LEU A 7 -6.06 29.10 3.59
N CYS A 8 -5.68 28.20 4.51
CA CYS A 8 -6.64 27.47 5.34
C CYS A 8 -7.48 28.42 6.21
N LEU A 9 -6.85 29.37 6.89
CA LEU A 9 -7.54 30.38 7.70
C LEU A 9 -8.44 31.29 6.84
N ARG A 10 -8.03 31.63 5.62
CA ARG A 10 -8.82 32.44 4.70
C ARG A 10 -10.11 31.72 4.32
N GLU A 11 -10.03 30.46 3.91
CA GLU A 11 -11.22 29.69 3.54
C GLU A 11 -12.18 29.49 4.73
N ILE A 12 -11.64 29.22 5.93
CA ILE A 12 -12.45 29.11 7.15
C ILE A 12 -13.14 30.43 7.49
N ARG A 13 -12.41 31.55 7.48
CA ARG A 13 -12.97 32.88 7.81
C ARG A 13 -14.00 33.37 6.80
N ASN A 14 -13.92 32.90 5.56
CA ASN A 14 -14.92 33.17 4.54
C ASN A 14 -16.16 32.26 4.65
N GLY A 15 -16.21 31.32 5.59
CA GLY A 15 -17.31 30.37 5.74
C GLY A 15 -17.31 29.25 4.70
N ASN A 16 -16.20 29.02 3.99
CA ASN A 16 -16.10 28.01 2.93
C ASN A 16 -15.77 26.60 3.46
N ALA A 17 -15.49 26.45 4.76
CA ALA A 17 -15.07 25.18 5.34
C ALA A 17 -15.49 25.03 6.81
N GLU A 18 -16.14 23.90 7.11
CA GLU A 18 -16.58 23.49 8.46
C GLU A 18 -15.72 22.35 9.05
N LEU A 19 -14.85 21.76 8.23
CA LEU A 19 -13.98 20.62 8.58
C LEU A 19 -12.73 20.63 7.70
N ILE A 20 -11.57 20.36 8.30
CA ILE A 20 -10.30 20.22 7.56
C ILE A 20 -9.92 18.75 7.48
N HIS A 21 -9.89 18.15 6.29
CA HIS A 21 -9.28 16.84 6.10
C HIS A 21 -7.80 16.99 5.73
N ALA A 22 -6.92 16.76 6.70
CA ALA A 22 -5.49 16.86 6.52
C ALA A 22 -4.86 15.51 6.20
N ARG A 23 -4.47 15.33 4.94
CA ARG A 23 -3.69 14.18 4.47
C ARG A 23 -2.19 14.43 4.72
N SER A 24 -1.53 13.52 5.43
CA SER A 24 -0.12 13.59 5.84
C SER A 24 0.20 14.61 6.96
N TYR A 25 1.40 14.49 7.51
CA TYR A 25 1.84 15.14 8.75
C TYR A 25 1.94 16.67 8.65
N ILE A 26 2.48 17.19 7.54
CA ILE A 26 2.65 18.64 7.37
C ILE A 26 1.28 19.34 7.26
N PRO A 27 0.33 18.89 6.41
CA PRO A 27 -1.03 19.42 6.43
C PRO A 27 -1.72 19.25 7.78
N ALA A 28 -1.50 18.15 8.50
CA ALA A 28 -2.11 17.92 9.81
C ALA A 28 -1.61 18.91 10.86
N ALA A 29 -0.30 19.21 10.88
CA ALA A 29 0.25 20.24 11.75
C ALA A 29 -0.33 21.63 11.46
N VAL A 30 -0.54 21.95 10.17
CA VAL A 30 -1.22 23.20 9.76
C VAL A 30 -2.68 23.21 10.22
N ALA A 31 -3.42 22.12 9.99
CA ALA A 31 -4.82 21.98 10.36
C ALA A 31 -5.01 22.05 11.88
N MET A 32 -4.10 21.48 12.66
CA MET A 32 -4.10 21.59 14.12
C MET A 32 -3.97 23.06 14.58
N VAL A 33 -3.10 23.85 13.95
CA VAL A 33 -2.95 25.28 14.27
C VAL A 33 -4.19 26.05 13.83
N ALA A 34 -4.69 25.83 12.62
CA ALA A 34 -5.88 26.48 12.10
C ALA A 34 -7.12 26.17 12.97
N GLY A 35 -7.32 24.90 13.33
CA GLY A 35 -8.42 24.46 14.19
C GLY A 35 -8.35 25.06 15.60
N ARG A 36 -7.14 25.20 16.17
CA ARG A 36 -6.97 25.90 17.46
C ARG A 36 -7.35 27.39 17.39
N LEU A 37 -7.12 28.03 16.25
CA LEU A 37 -7.41 29.47 16.07
C LEU A 37 -8.86 29.76 15.70
N THR A 38 -9.59 28.77 15.18
CA THR A 38 -10.91 28.96 14.58
C THR A 38 -12.01 28.11 15.18
N GLY A 39 -11.67 27.09 15.97
CA GLY A 39 -12.61 26.09 16.47
C GLY A 39 -12.97 25.00 15.46
N ILE A 40 -12.53 25.11 14.20
CA ILE A 40 -12.85 24.13 13.16
C ILE A 40 -12.14 22.79 13.44
N PRO A 41 -12.87 21.65 13.47
CA PRO A 41 -12.27 20.34 13.65
C PRO A 41 -11.41 19.92 12.45
N PHE A 42 -10.48 19.00 12.69
CA PHE A 42 -9.67 18.41 11.62
C PHE A 42 -9.55 16.89 11.74
N ILE A 43 -9.39 16.24 10.59
CA ILE A 43 -9.05 14.82 10.47
C ILE A 43 -7.56 14.73 10.18
N PHE A 44 -6.88 13.81 10.87
CA PHE A 44 -5.50 13.45 10.56
C PHE A 44 -5.46 12.12 9.80
N ASP A 45 -5.36 12.18 8.47
CA ASP A 45 -5.10 11.01 7.63
C ASP A 45 -3.59 10.82 7.49
N MET A 46 -3.00 10.04 8.39
CA MET A 46 -1.54 9.92 8.54
C MET A 46 -0.88 9.20 7.37
N ARG A 47 -1.60 8.24 6.75
CA ARG A 47 -1.19 7.35 5.67
C ARG A 47 0.01 6.42 5.89
N ALA A 48 1.02 6.86 6.60
CA ALA A 48 2.25 6.11 6.83
C ALA A 48 2.82 6.51 8.18
N LEU A 49 3.76 5.72 8.72
CA LEU A 49 4.56 6.12 9.87
C LEU A 49 5.71 7.00 9.38
N TRP A 50 5.37 8.21 8.92
CA TRP A 50 6.31 9.11 8.24
C TRP A 50 7.60 9.43 9.03
N PRO A 51 7.56 9.62 10.36
CA PRO A 51 8.79 9.81 11.13
C PRO A 51 9.74 8.62 10.99
N GLU A 52 9.22 7.40 11.06
CA GLU A 52 10.00 6.16 10.92
C GLU A 52 10.47 5.94 9.47
N GLU A 53 9.69 6.35 8.46
CA GLU A 53 10.13 6.37 7.05
C GLU A 53 11.32 7.30 6.83
N LEU A 54 11.31 8.50 7.41
CA LEU A 54 12.42 9.45 7.30
C LEU A 54 13.70 8.94 7.96
N LEU A 55 13.56 8.26 9.12
CA LEU A 55 14.68 7.63 9.81
C LEU A 55 15.27 6.50 8.98
N THR A 56 14.41 5.65 8.41
CA THR A 56 14.82 4.52 7.55
C THR A 56 15.53 5.02 6.29
N ALA A 57 15.06 6.11 5.69
CA ALA A 57 15.69 6.72 4.52
C ALA A 57 17.00 7.47 4.82
N GLY A 58 17.45 7.53 6.08
CA GLY A 58 18.61 8.32 6.48
C GLY A 58 18.43 9.83 6.34
N ARG A 59 17.20 10.30 6.07
CA ARG A 59 16.86 11.73 5.92
C ARG A 59 16.64 12.42 7.26
N LEU A 60 16.55 11.65 8.33
CA LEU A 60 16.35 12.13 9.68
C LEU A 60 17.24 11.33 10.64
N LYS A 61 17.87 12.01 11.59
CA LYS A 61 18.63 11.36 12.66
C LYS A 61 17.77 11.19 13.90
N ARG A 62 17.67 9.97 14.42
CA ARG A 62 16.92 9.67 15.66
C ARG A 62 17.48 10.54 16.80
N GLY A 63 16.57 11.16 17.56
CA GLY A 63 16.91 12.04 18.68
C GLY A 63 17.34 13.47 18.32
N SER A 64 17.49 13.80 17.02
CA SER A 64 17.74 15.18 16.60
C SER A 64 16.60 16.14 16.97
N TRP A 65 16.87 17.44 17.00
CA TRP A 65 15.83 18.46 17.27
C TRP A 65 14.69 18.41 16.26
N VAL A 66 15.00 18.19 14.98
CA VAL A 66 14.00 18.01 13.92
C VAL A 66 13.14 16.77 14.18
N HIS A 67 13.77 15.65 14.55
CA HIS A 67 13.04 14.42 14.90
C HIS A 67 12.11 14.64 16.08
N LYS A 68 12.59 15.29 17.14
CA LYS A 68 11.78 15.63 18.31
C LYS A 68 10.59 16.53 17.94
N ALA A 69 10.79 17.51 17.06
CA ALA A 69 9.73 18.40 16.60
C ALA A 69 8.66 17.66 15.77
N ILE A 70 9.08 16.74 14.88
CA ILE A 70 8.16 15.92 14.09
C ILE A 70 7.34 15.00 14.99
N VAL A 71 7.99 14.29 15.92
CA VAL A 71 7.29 13.41 16.89
C VAL A 71 6.37 14.22 17.80
N TRP A 72 6.79 15.42 18.22
CA TRP A 72 5.91 16.32 18.98
C TRP A 72 4.66 16.68 18.16
N ALA A 73 4.83 17.05 16.89
CA ALA A 73 3.70 17.37 16.02
C ALA A 73 2.78 16.16 15.79
N GLU A 74 3.35 14.97 15.57
CA GLU A 74 2.60 13.71 15.44
C GLU A 74 1.73 13.45 16.67
N ARG A 75 2.32 13.45 17.87
CA ARG A 75 1.59 13.22 19.13
C ARG A 75 0.44 14.20 19.32
N HIS A 76 0.66 15.47 19.01
CA HIS A 76 -0.38 16.49 19.15
C HIS A 76 -1.47 16.36 18.08
N CYS A 77 -1.12 15.99 16.85
CA CYS A 77 -2.10 15.71 15.80
C CYS A 77 -2.94 14.49 16.16
N LEU A 78 -2.30 13.41 16.63
CA LEU A 78 -2.98 12.19 17.08
C LEU A 78 -3.97 12.48 18.21
N LYS A 79 -3.57 13.28 19.21
CA LYS A 79 -4.40 13.60 20.38
C LYS A 79 -5.55 14.58 20.09
N ARG A 80 -5.37 15.49 19.13
CA ARG A 80 -6.31 16.62 18.91
C ARG A 80 -7.20 16.46 17.70
N ALA A 81 -6.90 15.51 16.81
CA ALA A 81 -7.73 15.29 15.64
C ALA A 81 -9.12 14.77 16.04
N ALA A 82 -10.16 15.27 15.38
CA ALA A 82 -11.52 14.76 15.57
C ALA A 82 -11.66 13.30 15.12
N ALA A 83 -10.82 12.87 14.18
CA ALA A 83 -10.58 11.48 13.85
C ALA A 83 -9.18 11.31 13.25
N VAL A 84 -8.58 10.14 13.44
CA VAL A 84 -7.33 9.71 12.80
C VAL A 84 -7.66 8.62 11.79
N VAL A 85 -7.09 8.70 10.59
CA VAL A 85 -7.19 7.64 9.56
C VAL A 85 -5.82 7.01 9.35
N SER A 86 -5.74 5.69 9.54
CA SER A 86 -4.56 4.87 9.25
C SER A 86 -4.84 3.94 8.06
N LEU A 87 -3.81 3.53 7.32
CA LEU A 87 -3.97 2.55 6.24
C LEU A 87 -3.98 1.11 6.74
N THR A 88 -3.45 0.86 7.93
CA THR A 88 -3.22 -0.50 8.43
C THR A 88 -3.52 -0.60 9.92
N ASP A 89 -3.96 -1.77 10.34
CA ASP A 89 -4.10 -2.16 11.74
C ASP A 89 -2.73 -2.30 12.40
N ALA A 90 -1.72 -2.82 11.69
CA ALA A 90 -0.34 -2.91 12.18
C ALA A 90 0.22 -1.55 12.65
N ALA A 91 -0.05 -0.46 11.92
CA ALA A 91 0.34 0.88 12.36
C ALA A 91 -0.46 1.36 13.56
N VAL A 92 -1.75 1.04 13.65
CA VAL A 92 -2.59 1.39 14.81
C VAL A 92 -2.07 0.72 16.07
N VAL A 93 -1.78 -0.59 16.02
CA VAL A 93 -1.22 -1.34 17.15
C VAL A 93 0.11 -0.75 17.60
N TYR A 94 1.00 -0.40 16.65
CA TYR A 94 2.26 0.27 16.96
C TYR A 94 2.04 1.62 17.65
N LEU A 95 1.15 2.46 17.12
CA LEU A 95 0.87 3.78 17.68
C LEU A 95 0.23 3.69 19.07
N GLN A 96 -0.70 2.76 19.30
CA GLN A 96 -1.32 2.53 20.62
C GLN A 96 -0.30 2.11 21.68
N ARG A 97 0.69 1.29 21.30
CA ARG A 97 1.81 0.92 22.19
C ARG A 97 2.75 2.10 22.45
N THR A 98 2.96 2.95 21.46
CA THR A 98 3.95 4.04 21.51
C THR A 98 3.39 5.31 22.18
N TYR A 99 2.10 5.59 21.98
CA TYR A 99 1.40 6.80 22.43
C TYR A 99 0.07 6.48 23.14
N PRO A 100 0.09 5.66 24.22
CA PRO A 100 -1.14 5.20 24.88
C PRO A 100 -1.95 6.34 25.51
N GLU A 101 -1.29 7.42 25.95
CA GLU A 101 -1.97 8.58 26.54
C GLU A 101 -2.66 9.45 25.48
N GLU A 102 -2.00 9.67 24.34
CA GLU A 102 -2.58 10.42 23.23
C GLU A 102 -3.77 9.71 22.58
N LEU A 103 -3.76 8.37 22.59
CA LEU A 103 -4.73 7.56 21.85
C LEU A 103 -5.85 6.96 22.70
N ARG A 104 -5.86 7.18 24.02
CA ARG A 104 -6.83 6.59 24.96
C ARG A 104 -8.28 6.73 24.50
N ASP A 105 -8.67 7.95 24.12
CA ASP A 105 -10.03 8.30 23.68
C ASP A 105 -10.07 8.66 22.19
N GLN A 106 -8.98 8.36 21.47
CA GLN A 106 -8.86 8.78 20.08
C GLN A 106 -9.65 7.86 19.17
N ARG A 107 -10.50 8.47 18.34
CA ARG A 107 -11.14 7.74 17.25
C ARG A 107 -10.14 7.50 16.12
N ILE A 108 -9.77 6.25 15.93
CA ILE A 108 -8.94 5.80 14.81
C ILE A 108 -9.79 4.94 13.89
N VAL A 109 -9.71 5.20 12.58
CA VAL A 109 -10.39 4.39 11.55
C VAL A 109 -9.34 3.87 10.57
N VAL A 110 -9.32 2.55 10.36
CA VAL A 110 -8.46 1.94 9.36
C VAL A 110 -9.17 1.92 8.00
N ILE A 111 -8.59 2.64 7.04
CA ILE A 111 -9.02 2.70 5.66
C ILE A 111 -7.80 2.42 4.79
N PRO A 112 -7.62 1.20 4.27
CA PRO A 112 -6.48 0.86 3.43
C PRO A 112 -6.55 1.60 2.09
N THR A 113 -5.57 1.35 1.22
CA THR A 113 -5.69 1.80 -0.18
C THR A 113 -6.93 1.22 -0.84
N CYS A 114 -7.42 1.86 -1.89
CA CYS A 114 -8.61 1.39 -2.60
C CYS A 114 -8.33 1.21 -4.09
N ALA A 115 -9.00 0.24 -4.69
CA ALA A 115 -9.06 -0.02 -6.11
C ALA A 115 -10.49 0.22 -6.63
N ASN A 116 -10.60 0.66 -7.89
CA ASN A 116 -11.89 0.75 -8.56
C ASN A 116 -12.27 -0.64 -9.10
N LEU A 117 -13.03 -1.40 -8.32
CA LEU A 117 -13.40 -2.78 -8.63
C LEU A 117 -14.50 -2.89 -9.69
N ASP A 118 -15.09 -1.77 -10.11
CA ASP A 118 -15.91 -1.70 -11.32
C ASP A 118 -15.04 -1.81 -12.59
N ARG A 119 -13.73 -1.51 -12.47
CA ARG A 119 -12.74 -1.56 -13.57
C ARG A 119 -11.83 -2.77 -13.50
N PHE A 120 -11.35 -3.12 -12.30
CA PHE A 120 -10.44 -4.24 -12.09
C PHE A 120 -11.24 -5.51 -11.78
N ILE A 121 -11.75 -6.12 -12.86
CA ILE A 121 -12.51 -7.37 -12.81
C ILE A 121 -11.72 -8.50 -13.50
N PRO A 122 -12.04 -9.77 -13.23
CA PRO A 122 -11.40 -10.90 -13.92
C PRO A 122 -11.63 -10.86 -15.43
N SER A 123 -10.76 -11.55 -16.16
CA SER A 123 -10.98 -11.79 -17.58
C SER A 123 -12.27 -12.59 -17.79
N PRO A 124 -13.16 -12.18 -18.72
CA PRO A 124 -14.40 -12.92 -19.02
C PRO A 124 -14.15 -14.26 -19.73
N GLY A 125 -12.91 -14.53 -20.19
CA GLY A 125 -12.52 -15.76 -20.87
C GLY A 125 -11.31 -16.45 -20.23
N GLN A 126 -11.10 -17.71 -20.61
CA GLN A 126 -9.88 -18.44 -20.25
C GLN A 126 -8.65 -17.70 -20.78
N ARG A 127 -7.62 -17.59 -19.94
CA ARG A 127 -6.33 -17.02 -20.35
C ARG A 127 -5.73 -17.93 -21.42
N SER A 128 -5.48 -17.38 -22.61
CA SER A 128 -4.79 -18.05 -23.69
C SER A 128 -3.31 -17.67 -23.70
N GLY A 129 -2.43 -18.63 -23.91
CA GLY A 129 -0.99 -18.40 -24.01
C GLY A 129 -0.20 -18.87 -22.79
N PRO A 130 1.11 -18.58 -22.75
CA PRO A 130 1.96 -18.95 -21.63
C PRO A 130 1.55 -18.24 -20.33
N PRO A 131 1.82 -18.85 -19.16
CA PRO A 131 1.55 -18.19 -17.88
C PRO A 131 2.48 -16.99 -17.69
N ILE A 132 1.90 -15.83 -17.37
CA ILE A 132 2.65 -14.58 -17.15
C ILE A 132 2.79 -14.31 -15.64
N TYR A 133 4.01 -14.24 -15.14
CA TYR A 133 4.31 -13.86 -13.75
C TYR A 133 4.81 -12.42 -13.71
N SER A 134 4.15 -11.56 -12.95
CA SER A 134 4.37 -10.13 -13.08
C SER A 134 4.80 -9.42 -11.81
N CYS A 135 5.32 -8.22 -11.94
CA CYS A 135 5.48 -7.25 -10.86
C CYS A 135 4.99 -5.88 -11.35
N ILE A 136 4.30 -5.12 -10.49
CA ILE A 136 3.67 -3.86 -10.89
C ILE A 136 4.04 -2.76 -9.90
N GLY A 137 4.55 -1.65 -10.42
CA GLY A 137 4.92 -0.48 -9.66
C GLY A 137 6.41 -0.16 -9.73
N THR A 138 6.84 0.80 -8.92
CA THR A 138 8.22 1.27 -8.89
C THR A 138 9.11 0.27 -8.15
N VAL A 139 10.01 -0.37 -8.87
CA VAL A 139 10.92 -1.40 -8.37
C VAL A 139 12.33 -0.85 -8.08
N MET A 140 12.67 0.33 -8.61
CA MET A 140 13.99 0.96 -8.39
C MET A 140 14.01 1.99 -7.25
N SER A 141 12.97 2.03 -6.41
CA SER A 141 12.78 3.08 -5.40
C SER A 141 13.59 2.93 -4.10
N GLY A 142 14.35 1.84 -3.95
CA GLY A 142 15.09 1.50 -2.72
C GLY A 142 14.23 0.92 -1.58
N TRP A 143 12.91 0.96 -1.71
CA TRP A 143 11.97 0.33 -0.77
C TRP A 143 11.43 -1.01 -1.27
N PHE A 144 11.74 -1.36 -2.51
CA PHE A 144 11.37 -2.60 -3.16
C PHE A 144 12.56 -3.57 -3.12
N ARG A 145 12.30 -4.85 -2.88
CA ARG A 145 13.32 -5.90 -2.82
C ARG A 145 13.48 -6.53 -4.20
N THR A 146 14.24 -5.84 -5.05
CA THR A 146 14.53 -6.31 -6.41
C THR A 146 15.34 -7.61 -6.40
N ASP A 147 16.16 -7.81 -5.37
CA ASP A 147 16.85 -9.07 -5.10
C ASP A 147 15.86 -10.22 -4.93
N TRP A 148 14.76 -10.03 -4.18
CA TRP A 148 13.74 -11.07 -4.01
C TRP A 148 12.98 -11.35 -5.29
N LEU A 149 12.65 -10.29 -6.05
CA LEU A 149 11.97 -10.42 -7.33
C LEU A 149 12.83 -11.23 -8.33
N ARG A 150 14.13 -10.93 -8.41
CA ARG A 150 15.09 -11.68 -9.22
C ARG A 150 15.09 -13.16 -8.85
N GLU A 151 15.30 -13.48 -7.57
CA GLU A 151 15.38 -14.88 -7.13
C GLU A 151 14.06 -15.61 -7.41
N PHE A 152 12.92 -14.99 -7.12
CA PHE A 152 11.61 -15.58 -7.44
C PHE A 152 11.44 -15.85 -8.94
N PHE A 153 11.75 -14.87 -9.80
CA PHE A 153 11.65 -15.04 -11.25
C PHE A 153 12.62 -16.11 -11.78
N ALA A 154 13.84 -16.19 -11.25
CA ALA A 154 14.79 -17.24 -11.59
C ALA A 154 14.24 -18.64 -11.26
N VAL A 155 13.65 -18.81 -10.07
CA VAL A 155 12.99 -20.08 -9.68
C VAL A 155 11.87 -20.43 -10.65
N VAL A 156 10.98 -19.49 -10.94
CA VAL A 156 9.85 -19.73 -11.86
C VAL A 156 10.38 -20.09 -13.25
N ALA A 157 11.39 -19.39 -13.74
CA ALA A 157 11.99 -19.59 -15.06
C ALA A 157 12.58 -20.99 -15.25
N GLU A 158 13.23 -21.53 -14.22
CA GLU A 158 13.77 -22.90 -14.21
C GLU A 158 12.68 -23.96 -14.13
N GLN A 159 11.64 -23.71 -13.33
CA GLN A 159 10.60 -24.70 -13.04
C GLN A 159 9.45 -24.71 -14.05
N ALA A 160 9.26 -23.61 -14.79
CA ALA A 160 8.26 -23.43 -15.83
C ALA A 160 8.91 -22.80 -17.07
N PRO A 161 9.49 -23.61 -17.98
CA PRO A 161 10.21 -23.09 -19.15
C PRO A 161 9.35 -22.25 -20.10
N SER A 162 8.03 -22.48 -20.12
CA SER A 162 7.08 -21.71 -20.92
C SER A 162 6.62 -20.41 -20.25
N ALA A 163 7.02 -20.12 -19.01
CA ALA A 163 6.59 -18.91 -18.31
C ALA A 163 7.16 -17.64 -18.95
N GLU A 164 6.31 -16.61 -19.02
CA GLU A 164 6.69 -15.25 -19.40
C GLU A 164 6.67 -14.33 -18.18
N PHE A 165 7.43 -13.23 -18.25
CA PHE A 165 7.62 -12.31 -17.14
C PHE A 165 7.34 -10.88 -17.58
N GLU A 166 6.51 -10.17 -16.81
CA GLU A 166 6.20 -8.76 -17.08
C GLU A 166 6.48 -7.88 -15.86
N ILE A 167 7.27 -6.81 -16.04
CA ILE A 167 7.41 -5.77 -15.02
C ILE A 167 6.77 -4.50 -15.56
N VAL A 168 5.63 -4.14 -14.99
CA VAL A 168 4.86 -2.96 -15.38
C VAL A 168 5.29 -1.78 -14.49
N THR A 169 6.20 -0.96 -15.01
CA THR A 169 6.82 0.13 -14.25
C THR A 169 7.10 1.36 -15.13
N ARG A 170 7.26 2.51 -14.47
CA ARG A 170 7.76 3.75 -15.09
C ARG A 170 9.26 3.96 -14.87
N ASP A 171 9.90 3.06 -14.14
CA ASP A 171 11.36 3.04 -14.02
C ASP A 171 12.01 2.80 -15.39
N ASP A 172 13.29 3.14 -15.50
CA ASP A 172 14.06 2.90 -16.72
C ASP A 172 14.10 1.39 -17.04
N PRO A 173 13.62 0.94 -18.22
CA PRO A 173 13.53 -0.48 -18.53
C PRO A 173 14.86 -1.22 -18.51
N GLN A 174 15.96 -0.55 -18.88
CA GLN A 174 17.28 -1.19 -18.89
C GLN A 174 17.80 -1.38 -17.48
N GLN A 175 17.71 -0.37 -16.62
CA GLN A 175 18.10 -0.49 -15.20
C GLN A 175 17.32 -1.60 -14.48
N VAL A 176 16.03 -1.75 -14.78
CA VAL A 176 15.21 -2.82 -14.21
C VAL A 176 15.67 -4.19 -14.70
N ARG A 177 15.98 -4.33 -16.00
CA ARG A 177 16.53 -5.58 -16.56
C ARG A 177 17.86 -5.94 -15.93
N ASP A 178 18.78 -4.98 -15.82
CA ASP A 178 20.09 -5.20 -15.22
C ASP A 178 19.98 -5.63 -13.74
N ALA A 179 18.96 -5.16 -13.02
CA ALA A 179 18.73 -5.50 -11.63
C ALA A 179 18.01 -6.85 -11.43
N VAL A 180 17.06 -7.20 -12.30
CA VAL A 180 16.20 -8.40 -12.16
C VAL A 180 16.70 -9.60 -12.96
N ASP A 181 17.46 -9.39 -14.04
CA ASP A 181 17.97 -10.44 -14.92
C ASP A 181 19.43 -10.17 -15.34
N PRO A 182 20.37 -9.98 -14.39
CA PRO A 182 21.75 -9.59 -14.69
C PRO A 182 22.49 -10.63 -15.55
N ASP A 183 22.13 -11.90 -15.43
CA ASP A 183 22.78 -13.02 -16.13
C ASP A 183 22.04 -13.45 -17.41
N GLY A 184 20.94 -12.78 -17.77
CA GLY A 184 20.15 -13.07 -18.97
C GLY A 184 19.39 -14.41 -18.94
N LEU A 185 19.05 -14.91 -17.75
CA LEU A 185 18.29 -16.15 -17.54
C LEU A 185 16.86 -16.05 -18.08
N LEU A 186 16.22 -14.88 -17.90
CA LEU A 186 14.89 -14.63 -18.43
C LEU A 186 14.97 -14.26 -19.92
N GLY A 187 15.94 -13.42 -20.27
CA GLY A 187 16.23 -13.00 -21.64
C GLY A 187 14.98 -12.40 -22.31
N ASN A 188 14.62 -12.93 -23.48
CA ASN A 188 13.45 -12.47 -24.23
C ASN A 188 12.10 -12.76 -23.56
N ARG A 189 12.07 -13.59 -22.49
CA ARG A 189 10.84 -13.86 -21.73
C ARG A 189 10.49 -12.75 -20.73
N LEU A 190 11.43 -11.84 -20.43
CA LEU A 190 11.16 -10.67 -19.60
C LEU A 190 10.78 -9.48 -20.48
N THR A 191 9.64 -8.87 -20.20
CA THR A 191 9.20 -7.60 -20.78
C THR A 191 9.06 -6.55 -19.69
N VAL A 192 9.73 -5.40 -19.83
CA VAL A 192 9.64 -4.27 -18.91
C VAL A 192 9.06 -3.07 -19.65
N PHE A 193 7.93 -2.53 -19.18
CA PHE A 193 7.22 -1.47 -19.88
C PHE A 193 6.30 -0.64 -18.96
N PRO A 194 6.04 0.63 -19.30
CA PRO A 194 5.02 1.42 -18.64
C PRO A 194 3.62 1.14 -19.19
N ARG A 195 2.59 1.41 -18.37
CA ARG A 195 1.19 1.45 -18.80
C ARG A 195 0.46 2.66 -18.24
N ALA A 196 -0.50 3.16 -19.01
CA ALA A 196 -1.44 4.15 -18.52
C ALA A 196 -2.43 3.49 -17.54
N PRO A 197 -2.97 4.24 -16.55
CA PRO A 197 -3.95 3.70 -15.60
C PRO A 197 -5.17 3.04 -16.25
N GLU A 198 -5.55 3.48 -17.45
CA GLU A 198 -6.70 2.98 -18.23
C GLU A 198 -6.43 1.59 -18.81
N GLU A 199 -5.17 1.27 -19.12
CA GLU A 199 -4.75 -0.01 -19.72
C GLU A 199 -4.43 -1.08 -18.67
N MET A 200 -4.31 -0.69 -17.40
CA MET A 200 -3.94 -1.59 -16.31
C MET A 200 -4.90 -2.78 -16.14
N PRO A 201 -6.24 -2.63 -16.21
CA PRO A 201 -7.15 -3.77 -16.11
C PRO A 201 -6.88 -4.84 -17.17
N ALA A 202 -6.80 -4.45 -18.45
CA ALA A 202 -6.54 -5.38 -19.55
C ALA A 202 -5.14 -6.03 -19.44
N THR A 203 -4.16 -5.29 -18.93
CA THR A 203 -2.80 -5.82 -18.67
C THR A 203 -2.85 -6.90 -17.60
N LEU A 204 -3.45 -6.60 -16.44
CA LEU A 204 -3.58 -7.50 -15.30
C LEU A 204 -4.34 -8.77 -15.65
N GLN A 205 -5.45 -8.68 -16.40
CA GLN A 205 -6.30 -9.81 -16.76
C GLN A 205 -5.55 -10.98 -17.43
N ARG A 206 -4.39 -10.71 -18.04
CA ARG A 206 -3.51 -11.71 -18.67
C ARG A 206 -2.54 -12.39 -17.70
N HIS A 207 -2.27 -11.79 -16.54
CA HIS A 207 -1.29 -12.28 -15.58
C HIS A 207 -1.78 -13.50 -14.81
N THR A 208 -0.88 -14.44 -14.55
CA THR A 208 -1.11 -15.64 -13.75
C THR A 208 -1.02 -15.36 -12.26
N ALA A 209 0.03 -14.66 -11.84
CA ALA A 209 0.27 -14.23 -10.46
C ALA A 209 1.14 -12.97 -10.47
N SER A 210 1.06 -12.15 -9.43
CA SER A 210 1.93 -10.96 -9.30
C SER A 210 2.75 -10.97 -8.01
N ALA A 211 4.04 -10.72 -8.13
CA ALA A 211 4.96 -10.58 -7.02
C ALA A 211 5.09 -9.11 -6.57
N MET A 212 5.09 -8.89 -5.25
CA MET A 212 5.42 -7.61 -4.63
C MET A 212 6.27 -7.82 -3.38
N PHE A 213 7.54 -7.44 -3.44
CA PHE A 213 8.46 -7.59 -2.33
C PHE A 213 8.94 -6.22 -1.86
N PHE A 214 8.71 -5.89 -0.59
CA PHE A 214 9.12 -4.61 -0.01
C PHE A 214 10.16 -4.81 1.08
N THR A 215 10.90 -3.75 1.39
CA THR A 215 11.71 -3.72 2.60
C THR A 215 10.84 -3.94 3.84
N GLN A 216 11.48 -4.32 4.94
CA GLN A 216 10.83 -4.57 6.23
C GLN A 216 11.24 -3.52 7.25
N GLY A 217 10.51 -3.46 8.37
CA GLY A 217 10.82 -2.61 9.51
C GLY A 217 9.68 -1.68 9.90
N LEU A 218 9.91 -0.85 10.92
CA LEU A 218 8.87 0.02 11.49
C LEU A 218 8.23 0.96 10.45
N SER A 219 9.02 1.47 9.50
CA SER A 219 8.53 2.33 8.41
C SER A 219 7.51 1.64 7.49
N LYS A 220 7.43 0.31 7.51
CA LYS A 220 6.57 -0.49 6.63
C LYS A 220 5.31 -1.00 7.30
N LEU A 221 5.17 -0.84 8.61
CA LEU A 221 3.92 -1.16 9.32
C LEU A 221 2.74 -0.31 8.84
N GLY A 222 2.97 0.92 8.38
CA GLY A 222 1.94 1.79 7.80
C GLY A 222 1.66 1.57 6.30
N SER A 223 2.33 0.61 5.66
CA SER A 223 2.24 0.43 4.21
C SER A 223 1.03 -0.44 3.82
N SER A 224 0.20 0.09 2.92
CA SER A 224 -0.86 -0.64 2.21
C SER A 224 -0.59 -0.54 0.70
N PRO A 225 -0.02 -1.57 0.06
CA PRO A 225 0.35 -1.51 -1.36
C PRO A 225 -0.86 -1.31 -2.29
N THR A 226 -0.88 -0.18 -3.02
CA THR A 226 -2.05 0.20 -3.85
C THR A 226 -2.38 -0.81 -4.94
N ARG A 227 -1.36 -1.46 -5.53
CA ARG A 227 -1.55 -2.43 -6.62
C ARG A 227 -2.20 -3.73 -6.15
N MET A 228 -2.18 -4.02 -4.86
CA MET A 228 -2.72 -5.27 -4.32
C MET A 228 -4.23 -5.40 -4.58
N GLY A 229 -5.00 -4.34 -4.32
CA GLY A 229 -6.45 -4.34 -4.59
C GLY A 229 -6.77 -4.51 -6.08
N GLU A 230 -5.96 -3.94 -6.97
CA GLU A 230 -6.13 -4.07 -8.43
C GLU A 230 -5.84 -5.50 -8.90
N ILE A 231 -4.74 -6.10 -8.43
CA ILE A 231 -4.34 -7.48 -8.74
C ILE A 231 -5.42 -8.47 -8.26
N LEU A 232 -5.82 -8.36 -6.99
CA LEU A 232 -6.82 -9.23 -6.39
C LEU A 232 -8.21 -9.05 -7.05
N GLY A 233 -8.59 -7.82 -7.40
CA GLY A 233 -9.84 -7.54 -8.12
C GLY A 233 -9.92 -8.25 -9.47
N CYS A 234 -8.80 -8.37 -10.18
CA CYS A 234 -8.70 -9.16 -11.41
C CYS A 234 -8.65 -10.70 -11.17
N GLY A 235 -8.82 -11.17 -9.93
CA GLY A 235 -8.82 -12.59 -9.60
C GLY A 235 -7.42 -13.23 -9.62
N ILE A 236 -6.36 -12.44 -9.38
CA ILE A 236 -4.97 -12.88 -9.51
C ILE A 236 -4.36 -13.01 -8.11
N PRO A 237 -3.69 -14.12 -7.77
CA PRO A 237 -3.00 -14.26 -6.49
C PRO A 237 -1.72 -13.40 -6.44
N VAL A 238 -1.32 -13.10 -5.21
CA VAL A 238 -0.12 -12.32 -4.93
C VAL A 238 0.97 -13.20 -4.31
N VAL A 239 2.23 -12.97 -4.67
CA VAL A 239 3.39 -13.44 -3.93
C VAL A 239 4.02 -12.24 -3.22
N ALA A 240 4.19 -12.30 -1.91
CA ALA A 240 4.71 -11.17 -1.13
C ALA A 240 5.61 -11.63 0.00
N ASN A 241 6.21 -10.69 0.72
CA ASN A 241 6.95 -10.96 1.95
C ASN A 241 6.22 -10.42 3.17
N GLU A 242 6.55 -10.96 4.34
CA GLU A 242 6.07 -10.43 5.61
C GLU A 242 6.66 -9.05 5.95
N GLY A 243 6.08 -8.38 6.96
CA GLY A 243 6.59 -7.12 7.50
C GLY A 243 6.13 -5.87 6.76
N VAL A 244 5.08 -5.98 5.95
CA VAL A 244 4.49 -4.89 5.16
C VAL A 244 3.03 -4.69 5.56
N GLY A 245 2.79 -3.80 6.53
CA GLY A 245 1.45 -3.54 7.05
C GLY A 245 0.68 -4.81 7.38
N ASP A 246 -0.54 -4.92 6.85
CA ASP A 246 -1.44 -6.06 7.08
C ASP A 246 -1.39 -7.09 5.94
N VAL A 247 -0.44 -6.97 5.00
CA VAL A 247 -0.37 -7.79 3.77
C VAL A 247 -0.36 -9.28 4.10
N ALA A 248 0.52 -9.71 5.00
CA ALA A 248 0.68 -11.12 5.38
C ALA A 248 -0.61 -11.69 5.99
N ALA A 249 -1.11 -11.06 7.04
CA ALA A 249 -2.34 -11.48 7.72
C ALA A 249 -3.55 -11.54 6.78
N MET A 250 -3.66 -10.58 5.84
CA MET A 250 -4.73 -10.57 4.85
C MET A 250 -4.60 -11.71 3.83
N MET A 251 -3.39 -11.99 3.35
CA MET A 251 -3.16 -13.09 2.41
C MET A 251 -3.45 -14.46 3.02
N GLU A 252 -2.96 -14.70 4.24
CA GLU A 252 -3.11 -15.98 4.94
C GLU A 252 -4.57 -16.27 5.30
N SER A 253 -5.25 -15.30 5.92
CA SER A 253 -6.64 -15.47 6.37
C SER A 253 -7.63 -15.70 5.22
N ARG A 254 -7.27 -15.30 4.00
CA ARG A 254 -8.14 -15.37 2.81
C ARG A 254 -7.69 -16.39 1.77
N GLY A 255 -6.48 -16.93 1.89
CA GLY A 255 -5.91 -17.88 0.93
C GLY A 255 -5.86 -17.31 -0.49
N VAL A 256 -5.34 -16.07 -0.63
CA VAL A 256 -5.27 -15.31 -1.90
C VAL A 256 -3.84 -15.07 -2.38
N GLY A 257 -2.86 -15.74 -1.77
CA GLY A 257 -1.46 -15.59 -2.14
C GLY A 257 -0.54 -16.44 -1.30
N VAL A 258 0.77 -16.26 -1.53
CA VAL A 258 1.84 -17.01 -0.86
C VAL A 258 2.90 -16.06 -0.32
N LEU A 259 3.37 -16.31 0.90
CA LEU A 259 4.42 -15.53 1.52
C LEU A 259 5.79 -16.19 1.28
N ALA A 260 6.73 -15.41 0.76
CA ALA A 260 8.14 -15.78 0.71
C ALA A 260 8.80 -15.39 2.05
N PRO A 261 9.48 -16.31 2.75
CA PRO A 261 10.12 -16.01 4.02
C PRO A 261 11.43 -15.22 3.83
N ASP A 262 12.20 -15.54 2.80
CA ASP A 262 13.44 -14.85 2.43
C ASP A 262 13.78 -15.02 0.94
N ALA A 263 14.90 -14.44 0.50
CA ALA A 263 15.38 -14.51 -0.88
C ALA A 263 16.18 -15.76 -1.23
N SER A 264 16.35 -16.72 -0.30
CA SER A 264 17.12 -17.92 -0.58
C SER A 264 16.45 -18.75 -1.68
N ARG A 265 17.27 -19.45 -2.47
CA ARG A 265 16.79 -20.32 -3.54
C ARG A 265 15.83 -21.40 -3.02
N GLU A 266 16.07 -21.90 -1.81
CA GLU A 266 15.22 -22.90 -1.13
C GLU A 266 13.86 -22.30 -0.76
N ALA A 267 13.84 -21.15 -0.11
CA ALA A 267 12.61 -20.43 0.22
C ALA A 267 11.77 -20.14 -1.03
N MET A 268 12.40 -19.60 -2.07
CA MET A 268 11.68 -19.28 -3.32
C MET A 268 11.17 -20.53 -4.04
N LEU A 269 11.86 -21.68 -3.93
CA LEU A 269 11.37 -22.96 -4.45
C LEU A 269 10.14 -23.46 -3.68
N ALA A 270 10.15 -23.32 -2.35
CA ALA A 270 9.00 -23.65 -1.51
C ALA A 270 7.81 -22.74 -1.85
N THR A 271 8.02 -21.43 -1.93
CA THR A 271 7.03 -20.42 -2.35
C THR A 271 6.45 -20.76 -3.73
N TRP A 272 7.28 -21.13 -4.70
CA TRP A 272 6.81 -21.57 -6.02
C TRP A 272 5.92 -22.82 -5.95
N ASN A 273 6.31 -23.82 -5.16
CA ASN A 273 5.54 -25.04 -5.00
C ASN A 273 4.17 -24.79 -4.35
N GLU A 274 4.11 -23.89 -3.38
CA GLU A 274 2.85 -23.44 -2.77
C GLU A 274 2.00 -22.64 -3.77
N LEU A 275 2.61 -21.75 -4.55
CA LEU A 275 1.91 -20.98 -5.58
C LEU A 275 1.29 -21.91 -6.62
N LYS A 276 2.02 -22.95 -7.08
CA LYS A 276 1.47 -23.95 -8.00
C LYS A 276 0.23 -24.64 -7.41
N LYS A 277 0.28 -25.06 -6.15
CA LYS A 277 -0.87 -25.67 -5.48
C LYS A 277 -2.05 -24.71 -5.41
N LEU A 278 -1.79 -23.45 -5.07
CA LEU A 278 -2.81 -22.41 -5.01
C LEU A 278 -3.45 -22.17 -6.38
N LEU A 279 -2.66 -22.12 -7.46
CA LEU A 279 -3.15 -21.91 -8.83
C LEU A 279 -4.01 -23.06 -9.37
N LEU A 280 -3.94 -24.26 -8.78
CA LEU A 280 -4.82 -25.39 -9.12
C LEU A 280 -6.22 -25.27 -8.51
N ASP A 281 -6.42 -24.36 -7.57
CA ASP A 281 -7.70 -24.14 -6.91
C ASP A 281 -8.64 -23.30 -7.79
N SER A 282 -9.72 -23.92 -8.27
CA SER A 282 -10.71 -23.26 -9.13
C SER A 282 -11.48 -22.14 -8.44
N ALA A 283 -11.51 -22.10 -7.10
CA ALA A 283 -12.16 -21.04 -6.33
C ALA A 283 -11.24 -19.84 -6.07
N LEU A 284 -9.94 -19.93 -6.37
CA LEU A 284 -8.97 -18.86 -6.12
C LEU A 284 -9.37 -17.50 -6.72
N PRO A 285 -9.78 -17.39 -8.00
CA PRO A 285 -10.13 -16.09 -8.57
C PRO A 285 -11.30 -15.42 -7.84
N MET A 286 -12.26 -16.21 -7.36
CA MET A 286 -13.38 -15.71 -6.57
C MET A 286 -12.93 -15.26 -5.18
N ARG A 287 -12.05 -16.02 -4.51
CA ARG A 287 -11.49 -15.58 -3.23
C ARG A 287 -10.71 -14.29 -3.34
N CYS A 288 -9.90 -14.13 -4.40
CA CYS A 288 -9.18 -12.88 -4.67
C CYS A 288 -10.13 -11.70 -4.84
N GLN A 289 -11.21 -11.86 -5.62
CA GLN A 289 -12.22 -10.80 -5.78
C GLN A 289 -12.91 -10.44 -4.47
N THR A 290 -13.35 -11.45 -3.69
CA THR A 290 -13.98 -11.22 -2.39
C THR A 290 -13.03 -10.48 -1.44
N ALA A 291 -11.75 -10.89 -1.42
CA ALA A 291 -10.72 -10.19 -0.65
C ALA A 291 -10.56 -8.72 -1.10
N ALA A 292 -10.57 -8.48 -2.42
CA ALA A 292 -10.49 -7.14 -2.98
C ALA A 292 -11.69 -6.28 -2.57
N GLU A 293 -12.91 -6.81 -2.67
CA GLU A 293 -14.13 -6.09 -2.34
C GLU A 293 -14.20 -5.75 -0.83
N GLU A 294 -13.91 -6.73 0.02
CA GLU A 294 -14.01 -6.54 1.47
C GLU A 294 -12.95 -5.58 2.03
N VAL A 295 -11.75 -5.57 1.45
CA VAL A 295 -10.61 -4.81 1.98
C VAL A 295 -10.34 -3.53 1.19
N PHE A 296 -10.34 -3.60 -0.14
CA PHE A 296 -9.81 -2.56 -1.02
C PHE A 296 -10.89 -1.86 -1.88
N SER A 297 -12.18 -2.06 -1.63
CA SER A 297 -13.25 -1.42 -2.41
C SER A 297 -13.25 0.11 -2.27
N LEU A 298 -13.20 0.82 -3.41
CA LEU A 298 -13.34 2.28 -3.46
C LEU A 298 -14.69 2.76 -2.93
N HIS A 299 -15.76 2.01 -3.17
CA HIS A 299 -17.09 2.31 -2.65
C HIS A 299 -17.11 2.23 -1.13
N SER A 300 -16.59 1.14 -0.57
CA SER A 300 -16.46 0.94 0.89
C SER A 300 -15.58 2.01 1.54
N GLY A 301 -14.40 2.30 0.96
CA GLY A 301 -13.49 3.33 1.45
C GLY A 301 -14.15 4.72 1.45
N THR A 302 -14.82 5.10 0.36
CA THR A 302 -15.53 6.38 0.26
C THR A 302 -16.68 6.48 1.27
N ALA A 303 -17.42 5.39 1.49
CA ALA A 303 -18.47 5.34 2.50
C ALA A 303 -17.92 5.53 3.92
N LYS A 304 -16.79 4.90 4.26
CA LYS A 304 -16.10 5.08 5.55
C LYS A 304 -15.68 6.54 5.77
N TYR A 305 -15.08 7.21 4.78
CA TYR A 305 -14.75 8.63 4.88
C TYR A 305 -16.00 9.51 5.07
N ARG A 306 -17.07 9.25 4.30
CA ARG A 306 -18.33 9.99 4.43
C ARG A 306 -18.92 9.88 5.84
N GLU A 307 -18.83 8.69 6.45
CA GLU A 307 -19.30 8.46 7.82
C GLU A 307 -18.45 9.18 8.87
N ILE A 308 -17.13 9.29 8.65
CA ILE A 308 -16.27 10.12 9.49
C ILE A 308 -16.71 11.58 9.41
N TYR A 309 -16.91 12.12 8.20
CA TYR A 309 -17.32 13.52 8.02
C TYR A 309 -18.67 13.81 8.66
N LYS A 310 -19.69 12.98 8.38
CA LYS A 310 -21.04 13.13 8.93
C LYS A 310 -21.04 13.21 10.45
N ARG A 311 -20.31 12.29 11.11
CA ARG A 311 -20.24 12.27 12.57
C ARG A 311 -19.57 13.50 13.15
N ILE A 312 -18.47 13.95 12.55
CA ILE A 312 -17.75 15.15 13.04
C ILE A 312 -18.64 16.39 12.89
N LEU A 313 -19.29 16.57 11.74
CA LEU A 313 -20.15 17.71 11.48
C LEU A 313 -21.43 17.68 12.34
N ALA A 314 -21.97 16.50 12.63
CA ALA A 314 -23.13 16.35 13.51
C ALA A 314 -22.82 16.63 15.00
N SER A 315 -21.55 16.55 15.42
CA SER A 315 -21.12 16.90 16.78
C SER A 315 -20.68 18.36 16.93
N ALA A 316 -20.57 19.10 15.82
CA ALA A 316 -20.11 20.49 15.78
C ALA A 316 -21.25 21.53 15.73
N GLY A 317 -22.48 21.09 15.44
CA GLY A 317 -23.71 21.88 15.52
C GLY A 317 -24.49 21.59 16.79
#